data_AF-A0A8H9TTV4-F1
#
_entry.id   AF-A0A8H9TTV4-F1
#
_cell.length_a   1.000
_cell.length_b   1.000
_cell.length_c   1.000
_cell.angle_alpha   90.00
_cell.angle_beta   90.00
_cell.angle_gamma   90.00
#
_symmetry.space_group_name_H-M   'P 1'
#
loop_
_entity.id
_entity.type
_entity.pdbx_description
1 polymer ?
#
loop_
_entity_poly.entity_id
_entity_poly.type
_entity_poly.pdbx_seq_one_letter_code
_entity_poly.pdbx_strand_id
1 'polypeptide(L)'
;MNKIQILSLAFCLSITGCKEAEIKGEWTGATNDLNAGLMRSLFLDAKVNINDENISVSESENEGGTTTFLVTIGDKKHSKEWIEATLKKVKQLQYEKNTAINITFTDENYGKDANENELLKLLNKLNMQQKGTISTNIDWSKSEVVVYTRKKSITGQTDLYSQIHPAAYCKLQAMLTNSLPRLEVKSPLPYISFQDIPESLRSSMTEKQLDDYIKDENGLRRYVNIGMKLTGNNYPHSTAFSDKFMNKLTESNGVLAIAPATYTIDPEKINIEYGDIPNVDVEPMLGDMGGELHRKCSEIIKKTTPEIYQKREHSMKYANISRLIINPEWKTGE
;
A
#
# COMPACT_ATOMS: atom_id res chain seq x y z
N MET A 1 34.34 10.17 -72.99
CA MET A 1 34.00 9.46 -71.73
C MET A 1 33.12 10.38 -70.88
N ASN A 2 31.90 9.91 -70.59
CA ASN A 2 31.02 10.13 -69.41
C ASN A 2 31.01 11.50 -68.70
N LYS A 3 29.88 12.08 -68.28
CA LYS A 3 28.46 11.70 -68.25
C LYS A 3 27.71 12.98 -67.85
N ILE A 4 26.61 13.28 -68.55
CA ILE A 4 25.53 14.12 -68.04
C ILE A 4 24.84 13.33 -66.93
N GLN A 5 24.63 13.92 -65.75
CA GLN A 5 23.66 13.51 -64.73
C GLN A 5 23.56 14.67 -63.72
N ILE A 6 22.68 15.65 -63.96
CA ILE A 6 21.36 15.72 -63.31
C ILE A 6 21.48 15.32 -61.83
N LEU A 7 21.93 16.27 -60.99
CA LEU A 7 21.73 16.23 -59.55
C LEU A 7 20.41 16.95 -59.23
N SER A 8 19.33 16.48 -59.88
CA SER A 8 17.96 16.91 -59.62
C SER A 8 17.16 15.65 -59.33
N LEU A 9 16.42 15.65 -58.22
CA LEU A 9 15.49 14.62 -57.78
C LEU A 9 16.10 13.26 -57.35
N ALA A 10 16.46 13.19 -56.07
CA ALA A 10 16.23 11.98 -55.26
C ALA A 10 15.72 12.33 -53.85
N PHE A 11 14.98 13.43 -53.72
CA PHE A 11 14.24 13.81 -52.49
C PHE A 11 12.77 13.33 -52.51
N CYS A 12 12.41 12.40 -53.41
CA CYS A 12 11.03 11.92 -53.55
C CYS A 12 10.95 10.39 -53.64
N LEU A 13 11.62 9.70 -52.72
CA LEU A 13 11.25 8.32 -52.37
C LEU A 13 11.10 8.24 -50.84
N SER A 14 10.18 9.05 -50.31
CA SER A 14 9.34 8.63 -49.20
C SER A 14 8.56 7.40 -49.68
N ILE A 15 9.24 6.26 -49.65
CA ILE A 15 8.63 4.94 -49.74
C ILE A 15 7.55 4.96 -48.66
N THR A 16 6.30 4.86 -49.10
CA THR A 16 5.11 4.54 -48.32
C THR A 16 5.33 3.19 -47.65
N GLY A 17 6.16 3.19 -46.62
CA GLY A 17 6.37 2.07 -45.73
C GLY A 17 5.55 2.35 -44.49
N CYS A 18 4.72 1.40 -44.08
CA CYS A 18 4.10 1.39 -42.75
C CYS A 18 5.16 1.83 -41.72
N LYS A 19 5.00 3.03 -41.16
CA LYS A 19 5.86 3.49 -40.07
C LYS A 19 5.54 2.65 -38.85
N GLU A 20 6.59 2.18 -38.19
CA GLU A 20 6.48 1.52 -36.89
C GLU A 20 5.65 2.39 -35.94
N ALA A 21 4.84 1.75 -35.11
CA ALA A 21 3.95 2.45 -34.22
C ALA A 21 4.75 3.22 -33.17
N GLU A 22 4.47 4.52 -33.00
CA GLU A 22 5.15 5.37 -32.03
C GLU A 22 4.18 5.85 -30.95
N ILE A 23 4.59 5.68 -29.70
CA ILE A 23 3.85 6.09 -28.51
C ILE A 23 4.72 7.10 -27.76
N LYS A 24 4.16 8.27 -27.49
CA LYS A 24 4.80 9.29 -26.65
C LYS A 24 4.37 9.08 -25.20
N GLY A 25 5.35 9.04 -24.31
CA GLY A 25 5.15 8.89 -22.88
C GLY A 25 5.82 9.97 -22.06
N GLU A 26 5.34 10.13 -20.83
CA GLU A 26 5.91 11.02 -19.82
C GLU A 26 6.19 10.19 -18.54
N TRP A 27 7.40 10.34 -18.00
CA TRP A 27 7.93 9.59 -16.87
C TRP A 27 8.35 10.54 -15.75
N THR A 28 7.93 10.29 -14.52
CA THR A 28 8.21 11.13 -13.36
C THR A 28 9.15 10.46 -12.34
N GLY A 29 9.68 9.29 -12.66
CA GLY A 29 10.61 8.54 -11.81
C GLY A 29 12.07 8.84 -12.13
N ALA A 30 13.00 8.07 -11.56
CA ALA A 30 14.41 8.15 -11.94
C ALA A 30 14.59 7.70 -13.40
N THR A 31 15.35 8.44 -14.20
CA THR A 31 15.54 8.15 -15.63
C THR A 31 16.18 6.78 -15.88
N ASN A 32 17.08 6.32 -14.99
CA ASN A 32 17.72 5.00 -15.11
C ASN A 32 16.75 3.81 -15.02
N ASP A 33 15.57 4.03 -14.44
CA ASP A 33 14.54 2.99 -14.33
C ASP A 33 13.67 2.89 -15.60
N LEU A 34 13.71 3.92 -16.47
CA LEU A 34 13.01 3.96 -17.74
C LEU A 34 13.79 3.13 -18.79
N ASN A 35 13.28 1.94 -19.12
CA ASN A 35 13.93 1.07 -20.10
C ASN A 35 12.92 0.27 -20.94
N ALA A 36 13.41 -0.33 -22.03
CA ALA A 36 12.61 -1.14 -22.95
C ALA A 36 11.96 -2.37 -22.28
N GLY A 37 12.62 -2.97 -21.28
CA GLY A 37 12.07 -4.11 -20.53
C GLY A 37 10.83 -3.72 -19.73
N LEU A 38 10.88 -2.57 -19.03
CA LEU A 38 9.72 -2.01 -18.33
C LEU A 38 8.57 -1.77 -19.32
N MET A 39 8.82 -1.01 -20.40
CA MET A 39 7.77 -0.68 -21.37
C MET A 39 7.15 -1.92 -22.00
N ARG A 40 7.98 -2.90 -22.41
CA ARG A 40 7.51 -4.19 -22.89
C ARG A 40 6.58 -4.88 -21.89
N SER A 41 6.94 -4.91 -20.61
CA SER A 41 6.12 -5.54 -19.59
C SER A 41 4.72 -4.92 -19.44
N LEU A 42 4.58 -3.60 -19.59
CA LEU A 42 3.28 -2.91 -19.51
C LEU A 42 2.35 -3.31 -20.66
N PHE A 43 2.91 -3.40 -21.87
CA PHE A 43 2.15 -3.80 -23.05
C PHE A 43 1.78 -5.30 -23.03
N LEU A 44 2.67 -6.15 -22.49
CA LEU A 44 2.37 -7.56 -22.26
C LEU A 44 1.27 -7.75 -21.21
N ASP A 45 1.30 -7.01 -20.10
CA ASP A 45 0.26 -7.03 -19.06
C ASP A 45 -1.10 -6.58 -19.63
N ALA A 46 -1.11 -5.68 -20.62
CA ALA A 46 -2.30 -5.32 -21.39
C ALA A 46 -2.82 -6.46 -22.30
N LYS A 47 -2.30 -7.70 -22.22
CA LYS A 47 -2.63 -8.87 -23.04
C LYS A 47 -2.59 -8.59 -24.53
N VAL A 48 -1.51 -7.98 -24.96
CA VAL A 48 -1.22 -7.79 -26.36
C VAL A 48 -0.16 -8.82 -26.72
N ASN A 49 -0.37 -9.60 -27.79
CA ASN A 49 0.57 -10.62 -28.27
C ASN A 49 1.84 -9.96 -28.87
N ILE A 50 2.56 -9.18 -28.06
CA ILE A 50 3.83 -8.52 -28.39
C ILE A 50 5.02 -9.41 -28.00
N ASN A 51 4.79 -10.72 -27.84
CA ASN A 51 5.80 -11.61 -27.28
C ASN A 51 7.08 -11.70 -28.12
N ASP A 52 7.06 -11.24 -29.38
CA ASP A 52 8.21 -11.28 -30.30
C ASP A 52 8.55 -9.93 -30.99
N GLU A 53 8.03 -8.79 -30.52
CA GLU A 53 8.26 -7.51 -31.22
C GLU A 53 9.42 -6.71 -30.62
N ASN A 54 10.16 -6.03 -31.48
CA ASN A 54 11.22 -5.10 -31.07
C ASN A 54 10.57 -3.84 -30.48
N ILE A 55 10.50 -3.76 -29.16
CA ILE A 55 10.17 -2.51 -28.47
C ILE A 55 11.48 -1.78 -28.18
N SER A 56 11.63 -0.60 -28.75
CA SER A 56 12.70 0.33 -28.38
C SER A 56 12.11 1.51 -27.63
N VAL A 57 12.91 2.06 -26.72
CA VAL A 57 12.58 3.27 -25.96
C VAL A 57 13.69 4.26 -26.21
N SER A 58 13.35 5.44 -26.71
CA SER A 58 14.26 6.56 -26.84
C SER A 58 13.80 7.70 -25.95
N GLU A 59 14.74 8.26 -25.20
CA GLU A 59 14.51 9.50 -24.47
C GLU A 59 14.52 10.67 -25.45
N SER A 60 13.60 11.61 -25.23
CA SER A 60 13.50 12.81 -26.07
C SER A 60 13.96 14.04 -25.31
N GLU A 61 13.42 14.29 -24.11
CA GLU A 61 13.71 15.49 -23.32
C GLU A 61 13.48 15.24 -21.82
N ASN A 62 14.23 15.92 -20.95
CA ASN A 62 13.99 15.94 -19.51
C ASN A 62 13.82 17.39 -19.06
N GLU A 63 12.62 17.72 -18.58
CA GLU A 63 12.28 19.07 -18.11
C GLU A 63 11.49 18.98 -16.81
N GLY A 64 11.90 19.76 -15.80
CA GLY A 64 11.16 19.87 -14.54
C GLY A 64 10.97 18.56 -13.77
N GLY A 65 11.86 17.57 -13.95
CA GLY A 65 11.74 16.25 -13.30
C GLY A 65 10.79 15.28 -14.01
N THR A 66 10.33 15.62 -15.23
CA THR A 66 9.60 14.71 -16.11
C THR A 66 10.43 14.40 -17.35
N THR A 67 10.65 13.12 -17.62
CA THR A 67 11.30 12.62 -18.83
C THR A 67 10.25 12.28 -19.87
N THR A 68 10.31 12.92 -21.03
CA THR A 68 9.52 12.55 -22.20
C THR A 68 10.24 11.48 -22.98
N PHE A 69 9.54 10.40 -23.35
CA PHE A 69 10.11 9.29 -24.11
C PHE A 69 9.21 8.88 -25.27
N LEU A 70 9.83 8.23 -26.25
CA LEU A 70 9.16 7.60 -27.37
C LEU A 70 9.35 6.09 -27.26
N VAL A 71 8.26 5.36 -27.40
CA VAL A 71 8.27 3.90 -27.55
C VAL A 71 7.96 3.60 -29.01
N THR A 72 8.87 2.88 -29.67
CA THR A 72 8.65 2.39 -31.02
C THR A 72 8.38 0.89 -30.97
N ILE A 73 7.26 0.47 -31.57
CA ILE A 73 6.89 -0.94 -31.71
C ILE A 73 7.26 -1.38 -33.12
N GLY A 74 8.30 -2.22 -33.22
CA GLY A 74 8.95 -2.60 -34.47
C GLY A 74 8.14 -3.48 -35.43
N ASP A 75 6.91 -3.90 -35.07
CA ASP A 75 6.01 -4.53 -36.02
C ASP A 75 5.13 -3.49 -36.73
N LYS A 76 5.26 -3.47 -38.06
CA LYS A 76 4.56 -2.57 -38.98
C LYS A 76 3.09 -2.95 -39.23
N LYS A 77 2.62 -4.06 -38.65
CA LYS A 77 1.27 -4.61 -38.87
C LYS A 77 0.19 -4.03 -37.93
N HIS A 78 0.57 -3.28 -36.91
CA HIS A 78 -0.39 -2.77 -35.93
C HIS A 78 -1.14 -1.56 -36.46
N SER A 79 -2.47 -1.65 -36.42
CA SER A 79 -3.33 -0.53 -36.77
C SER A 79 -3.35 0.52 -35.65
N LYS A 80 -3.79 1.74 -35.97
CA LYS A 80 -3.98 2.80 -34.97
C LYS A 80 -4.97 2.37 -33.89
N GLU A 81 -6.08 1.73 -34.28
CA GLU A 81 -7.13 1.26 -33.36
C GLU A 81 -6.58 0.24 -32.36
N TRP A 82 -5.67 -0.62 -32.80
CA TRP A 82 -5.03 -1.60 -31.92
C TRP A 82 -4.16 -0.90 -30.86
N ILE A 83 -3.42 0.14 -31.24
CA ILE A 83 -2.58 0.90 -30.30
C ILE A 83 -3.47 1.67 -29.33
N GLU A 84 -4.57 2.26 -29.79
CA GLU A 84 -5.54 2.94 -28.94
C GLU A 84 -6.16 1.98 -27.92
N ALA A 85 -6.57 0.78 -28.35
CA ALA A 85 -7.11 -0.24 -27.46
C ALA A 85 -6.09 -0.68 -26.40
N THR A 86 -4.84 -0.84 -26.81
CA THR A 86 -3.71 -1.18 -25.95
C THR A 86 -3.47 -0.10 -24.90
N LEU A 87 -3.35 1.16 -25.33
CA LEU A 87 -3.16 2.31 -24.44
C LEU A 87 -4.34 2.50 -23.48
N LYS A 88 -5.57 2.28 -23.95
CA LYS A 88 -6.77 2.31 -23.10
C LYS A 88 -6.67 1.28 -21.99
N LYS A 89 -6.20 0.07 -22.28
CA LYS A 89 -6.02 -0.98 -21.29
C LYS A 89 -4.87 -0.72 -20.32
N VAL A 90 -3.74 -0.21 -20.81
CA VAL A 90 -2.63 0.26 -19.96
C VAL A 90 -3.12 1.35 -18.99
N LYS A 91 -3.92 2.31 -19.45
CA LYS A 91 -4.56 3.33 -18.58
C LYS A 91 -5.53 2.72 -17.57
N GLN A 92 -6.36 1.76 -17.98
CA GLN A 92 -7.25 1.06 -17.07
C GLN A 92 -6.47 0.37 -15.94
N LEU A 93 -5.42 -0.36 -16.30
CA LEU A 93 -4.51 -1.04 -15.38
C LEU A 93 -3.82 -0.06 -14.42
N GLN A 94 -3.46 1.13 -14.90
CA GLN A 94 -2.94 2.21 -14.06
C GLN A 94 -3.97 2.71 -13.01
N TYR A 95 -5.25 2.77 -13.35
CA TYR A 95 -6.31 3.14 -12.40
C TYR A 95 -6.61 2.03 -11.39
N GLU A 96 -6.48 0.78 -11.81
CA GLU A 96 -6.66 -0.41 -10.96
C GLU A 96 -5.53 -0.60 -9.94
N LYS A 97 -4.56 0.33 -9.85
CA LYS A 97 -3.46 0.25 -8.87
C LYS A 97 -3.88 0.49 -7.43
N ASN A 98 -5.02 1.14 -7.18
CA ASN A 98 -5.47 1.44 -5.83
C ASN A 98 -6.40 0.36 -5.28
N THR A 99 -6.39 0.16 -3.96
CA THR A 99 -7.43 -0.60 -3.24
C THR A 99 -8.13 0.36 -2.29
N ALA A 100 -9.42 0.59 -2.48
CA ALA A 100 -10.18 1.42 -1.56
C ALA A 100 -10.41 0.68 -0.24
N ILE A 101 -10.28 1.41 0.86
CA ILE A 101 -10.62 0.98 2.22
C ILE A 101 -11.75 1.86 2.72
N ASN A 102 -12.81 1.24 3.22
CA ASN A 102 -13.87 1.90 3.97
C ASN A 102 -13.85 1.41 5.41
N ILE A 103 -13.64 2.34 6.34
CA ILE A 103 -13.69 2.08 7.78
C ILE A 103 -14.98 2.70 8.29
N THR A 104 -15.89 1.85 8.76
CA THR A 104 -17.19 2.28 9.28
C THR A 104 -17.16 2.15 10.79
N PHE A 105 -17.28 3.28 11.47
CA PHE A 105 -17.39 3.34 12.92
C PHE A 105 -18.83 3.07 13.32
N THR A 106 -19.02 2.13 14.24
CA THR A 106 -20.34 1.70 14.66
C THR A 106 -21.07 2.84 15.38
N ASP A 107 -22.25 3.22 14.89
CA ASP A 107 -23.19 4.11 15.58
C ASP A 107 -24.14 3.33 16.50
N GLU A 108 -23.68 2.17 16.97
CA GLU A 108 -24.52 1.28 17.76
C GLU A 108 -24.31 1.54 19.25
N ASN A 109 -25.42 1.68 19.97
CA ASN A 109 -25.43 1.67 21.43
C ASN A 109 -25.04 0.29 22.02
N TYR A 110 -24.70 -0.67 21.16
CA TYR A 110 -24.40 -2.06 21.49
C TYR A 110 -23.09 -2.48 20.80
N GLY A 111 -22.05 -2.72 21.59
CA GLY A 111 -20.82 -3.34 21.13
C GLY A 111 -20.99 -4.85 20.96
N LYS A 112 -20.06 -5.48 20.24
CA LYS A 112 -20.10 -6.93 19.95
C LYS A 112 -20.03 -7.82 21.19
N ASP A 113 -19.46 -7.31 22.28
CA ASP A 113 -19.31 -8.00 23.57
C ASP A 113 -19.42 -7.01 24.75
N ALA A 114 -19.42 -7.52 25.98
CA ALA A 114 -19.59 -6.71 27.19
C ALA A 114 -18.52 -5.62 27.35
N ASN A 115 -17.26 -5.91 26.99
CA ASN A 115 -16.16 -4.97 27.11
C ASN A 115 -16.31 -3.84 26.09
N GLU A 116 -16.69 -4.17 24.86
CA GLU A 116 -16.95 -3.20 23.81
C GLU A 116 -18.15 -2.30 24.15
N ASN A 117 -19.19 -2.88 24.77
CA ASN A 117 -20.33 -2.13 25.28
C ASN A 117 -19.94 -1.10 26.34
N GLU A 118 -19.08 -1.48 27.30
CA GLU A 118 -18.59 -0.58 28.34
C GLU A 118 -17.74 0.55 27.76
N LEU A 119 -16.88 0.23 26.80
CA LEU A 119 -16.10 1.22 26.06
C LEU A 119 -17.01 2.22 25.34
N LEU A 120 -17.99 1.75 24.56
CA LEU A 120 -18.92 2.63 23.82
C LEU A 120 -19.72 3.55 24.74
N LYS A 121 -20.17 3.04 25.91
CA LYS A 121 -20.82 3.85 26.95
C LYS A 121 -19.90 4.95 27.47
N LEU A 122 -18.63 4.63 27.74
CA LEU A 122 -17.66 5.63 28.20
C LEU A 122 -17.39 6.68 27.11
N LEU A 123 -17.17 6.24 25.87
CA LEU A 123 -16.96 7.15 24.74
C LEU A 123 -18.16 8.09 24.53
N ASN A 124 -19.38 7.58 24.73
CA ASN A 124 -20.59 8.41 24.72
C ASN A 124 -20.60 9.43 25.86
N LYS A 125 -20.34 9.00 27.11
CA LYS A 125 -20.28 9.86 28.30
C LYS A 125 -19.27 11.01 28.13
N LEU A 126 -18.19 10.76 27.39
CA LEU A 126 -17.11 11.71 27.14
C LEU A 126 -17.29 12.53 25.86
N ASN A 127 -18.35 12.29 25.08
CA ASN A 127 -18.56 12.90 23.76
C ASN A 127 -17.37 12.67 22.80
N MET A 128 -16.85 11.45 22.80
CA MET A 128 -15.67 11.01 22.04
C MET A 128 -16.00 9.98 20.95
N GLN A 129 -17.28 9.86 20.59
CA GLN A 129 -17.73 8.95 19.55
C GLN A 129 -17.25 9.42 18.18
N GLN A 130 -16.64 8.52 17.42
CA GLN A 130 -16.56 8.56 15.97
C GLN A 130 -17.78 7.90 15.37
N LYS A 131 -18.34 8.53 14.34
CA LYS A 131 -19.51 8.02 13.61
C LYS A 131 -19.29 8.15 12.11
N GLY A 132 -19.97 7.30 11.37
CA GLY A 132 -19.96 7.31 9.91
C GLY A 132 -18.82 6.50 9.31
N THR A 133 -18.63 6.68 8.01
CA THR A 133 -17.66 5.94 7.21
C THR A 133 -16.56 6.87 6.73
N ILE A 134 -15.32 6.44 6.91
CA ILE A 134 -14.14 7.10 6.36
C ILE A 134 -13.58 6.22 5.25
N SER A 135 -13.30 6.85 4.11
CA SER A 135 -12.76 6.18 2.93
C SER A 135 -11.36 6.69 2.60
N THR A 136 -10.45 5.78 2.29
CA THR A 136 -9.11 6.09 1.77
C THR A 136 -8.69 5.00 0.77
N ASN A 137 -7.49 5.10 0.19
CA ASN A 137 -6.95 4.06 -0.67
C ASN A 137 -5.58 3.61 -0.18
N ILE A 138 -5.25 2.35 -0.44
CA ILE A 138 -3.89 1.82 -0.31
C ILE A 138 -3.09 2.23 -1.54
N ASP A 139 -1.98 2.94 -1.32
CA ASP A 139 -0.96 3.21 -2.32
C ASP A 139 0.06 2.05 -2.33
N TRP A 140 -0.27 1.01 -3.10
CA TRP A 140 0.61 -0.14 -3.28
C TRP A 140 1.92 0.19 -3.99
N SER A 141 1.98 1.31 -4.72
CA SER A 141 3.19 1.72 -5.44
C SER A 141 4.35 2.11 -4.52
N LYS A 142 4.01 2.50 -3.28
CA LYS A 142 4.96 2.85 -2.21
C LYS A 142 5.06 1.77 -1.15
N SER A 143 4.72 0.53 -1.49
CA SER A 143 4.72 -0.56 -0.54
C SER A 143 6.11 -1.19 -0.36
N GLU A 144 6.48 -1.38 0.90
CA GLU A 144 7.81 -1.82 1.33
C GLU A 144 7.72 -3.13 2.07
N VAL A 145 8.64 -4.04 1.75
CA VAL A 145 8.85 -5.27 2.53
C VAL A 145 9.79 -4.92 3.66
N VAL A 146 9.27 -4.98 4.89
CA VAL A 146 10.05 -4.77 6.11
C VAL A 146 10.40 -6.12 6.71
N VAL A 147 11.70 -6.32 6.93
CA VAL A 147 12.24 -7.53 7.57
C VAL A 147 12.47 -7.23 9.05
N TYR A 148 11.92 -8.09 9.89
CA TYR A 148 12.13 -8.08 11.33
C TYR A 148 12.92 -9.33 11.73
N THR A 149 13.72 -9.18 12.77
CA THR A 149 14.51 -10.26 13.35
C THR A 149 14.36 -10.28 14.86
N ARG A 150 14.59 -11.45 15.47
CA ARG A 150 14.57 -11.63 16.93
C ARG A 150 15.64 -10.76 17.58
N LYS A 151 15.26 -9.97 18.58
CA LYS A 151 16.18 -9.29 19.48
C LYS A 151 16.79 -10.32 20.45
N LYS A 152 18.11 -10.48 20.46
CA LYS A 152 18.82 -11.18 21.56
C LYS A 152 19.31 -10.14 22.55
N SER A 153 18.86 -10.21 23.80
CA SER A 153 19.47 -9.47 24.89
C SER A 153 20.55 -10.35 25.53
N ILE A 154 21.82 -10.12 25.19
CA ILE A 154 22.94 -10.63 25.98
C ILE A 154 23.59 -9.42 26.65
N THR A 155 23.47 -9.30 27.98
CA THR A 155 24.24 -8.39 28.85
C THR A 155 24.85 -7.16 28.14
N GLY A 156 24.01 -6.20 27.74
CA GLY A 156 24.45 -4.89 27.24
C GLY A 156 24.85 -4.81 25.76
N GLN A 157 24.76 -5.90 24.98
CA GLN A 157 24.93 -5.87 23.52
C GLN A 157 23.71 -6.46 22.82
N THR A 158 23.16 -5.70 21.88
CA THR A 158 22.11 -6.15 20.96
C THR A 158 22.78 -6.90 19.82
N ASP A 159 22.60 -8.22 19.77
CA ASP A 159 23.12 -9.06 18.68
C ASP A 159 21.95 -9.75 17.98
N LEU A 160 21.88 -9.65 16.65
CA LEU A 160 20.83 -10.29 15.86
C LEU A 160 21.19 -11.79 15.72
N TYR A 161 20.26 -12.70 16.02
CA TYR A 161 20.57 -14.13 16.06
C TYR A 161 21.05 -14.71 14.70
N SER A 162 22.27 -15.28 14.72
CA SER A 162 22.86 -16.35 13.87
C SER A 162 23.04 -16.08 12.37
N GLN A 163 24.32 -15.96 11.96
CA GLN A 163 24.83 -15.84 10.58
C GLN A 163 24.56 -17.05 9.66
N ILE A 164 23.77 -18.05 10.08
CA ILE A 164 23.57 -19.28 9.29
C ILE A 164 22.13 -19.41 8.77
N HIS A 165 21.09 -19.18 9.59
CA HIS A 165 19.68 -19.15 9.13
C HIS A 165 18.76 -18.34 10.09
N PRO A 166 18.69 -17.01 9.99
CA PRO A 166 17.83 -16.23 10.87
C PRO A 166 16.34 -16.51 10.59
N ALA A 167 15.56 -16.66 11.67
CA ALA A 167 14.11 -16.61 11.61
C ALA A 167 13.70 -15.16 11.30
N ALA A 168 13.38 -14.89 10.03
CA ALA A 168 12.92 -13.59 9.56
C ALA A 168 11.40 -13.51 9.68
N TYR A 169 10.92 -12.41 10.23
CA TYR A 169 9.51 -12.04 10.20
C TYR A 169 9.30 -10.98 9.13
N CYS A 170 8.25 -11.16 8.33
CA CYS A 170 8.02 -10.38 7.12
C CYS A 170 6.75 -9.55 7.28
N LYS A 171 6.88 -8.26 7.03
CA LYS A 171 5.76 -7.33 7.02
C LYS A 171 5.74 -6.60 5.70
N LEU A 172 4.60 -6.58 5.02
CA LEU A 172 4.37 -5.68 3.89
C LEU A 172 3.69 -4.42 4.43
N GLN A 173 4.34 -3.28 4.25
CA GLN A 173 3.82 -1.99 4.65
C GLN A 173 3.38 -1.23 3.39
N ALA A 174 2.17 -0.69 3.35
CA ALA A 174 1.71 0.16 2.25
C ALA A 174 1.08 1.44 2.81
N MET A 175 1.43 2.59 2.22
CA MET A 175 0.90 3.88 2.66
C MET A 175 -0.55 4.05 2.24
N LEU A 176 -1.29 4.84 3.01
CA LEU A 176 -2.63 5.30 2.62
C LEU A 176 -2.49 6.58 1.80
N THR A 177 -3.32 6.76 0.77
CA THR A 177 -3.31 7.97 -0.05
C THR A 177 -3.69 9.21 0.75
N ASN A 178 -4.60 9.05 1.71
CA ASN A 178 -4.97 10.07 2.69
C ASN A 178 -4.86 9.45 4.08
N SER A 179 -4.27 10.20 5.02
CA SER A 179 -4.21 9.78 6.40
C SER A 179 -5.61 9.70 7.01
N LEU A 180 -5.88 8.62 7.72
CA LEU A 180 -7.04 8.46 8.57
C LEU A 180 -6.92 9.38 9.79
N PRO A 181 -8.03 9.87 10.35
CA PRO A 181 -7.97 10.69 11.54
C PRO A 181 -7.36 9.91 12.69
N ARG A 182 -6.51 10.58 13.45
CA ARG A 182 -6.00 10.01 14.69
C ARG A 182 -7.12 9.99 15.72
N LEU A 183 -7.35 8.83 16.33
CA LEU A 183 -8.24 8.67 17.47
C LEU A 183 -7.52 9.08 18.76
N GLU A 184 -6.99 10.31 18.80
CA GLU A 184 -6.28 10.82 19.98
C GLU A 184 -7.24 11.52 20.93
N VAL A 185 -7.20 11.14 22.22
CA VAL A 185 -7.81 11.92 23.29
C VAL A 185 -6.98 13.19 23.45
N LYS A 186 -7.52 14.36 23.09
CA LYS A 186 -6.81 15.65 23.15
C LYS A 186 -6.28 16.01 24.55
N SER A 187 -6.78 15.36 25.60
CA SER A 187 -6.29 15.50 26.97
C SER A 187 -6.58 14.21 27.76
N PRO A 188 -5.57 13.56 28.36
CA PRO A 188 -5.80 12.36 29.16
C PRO A 188 -6.87 12.61 30.23
N LEU A 189 -7.85 11.72 30.30
CA LEU A 189 -8.87 11.73 31.34
C LEU A 189 -8.20 11.59 32.71
N PRO A 190 -8.38 12.55 33.63
CA PRO A 190 -7.84 12.40 34.97
C PRO A 190 -8.47 11.19 35.65
N TYR A 191 -7.68 10.47 36.44
CA TYR A 191 -8.21 9.46 37.34
C TYR A 191 -9.13 10.11 38.36
N ILE A 192 -10.22 9.43 38.70
CA ILE A 192 -11.12 9.84 39.75
C ILE A 192 -10.68 9.24 41.08
N SER A 193 -10.93 9.99 42.13
CA SER A 193 -10.76 9.62 43.52
C SER A 193 -12.13 9.65 44.22
N PHE A 194 -12.15 9.27 45.50
CA PHE A 194 -13.34 9.35 46.34
C PHE A 194 -14.02 10.73 46.30
N GLN A 195 -13.23 11.81 46.25
CA GLN A 195 -13.75 13.19 46.28
C GLN A 195 -14.48 13.59 45.00
N ASP A 196 -14.20 12.89 43.90
CA ASP A 196 -14.78 13.17 42.58
C ASP A 196 -16.15 12.50 42.39
N ILE A 197 -16.58 11.66 43.34
CA ILE A 197 -17.86 10.94 43.27
C ILE A 197 -18.96 11.77 43.96
N PRO A 198 -20.12 12.00 43.31
CA PRO A 198 -21.23 12.73 43.92
C PRO A 198 -21.65 12.14 45.27
N GLU A 199 -21.90 12.99 46.27
CA GLU A 199 -22.30 12.56 47.63
C GLU A 199 -23.51 11.63 47.60
N SER A 200 -24.49 11.92 46.75
CA SER A 200 -25.70 11.09 46.56
C SER A 200 -25.40 9.65 46.13
N LEU A 201 -24.31 9.44 45.39
CA LEU A 201 -23.85 8.12 44.97
C LEU A 201 -23.02 7.47 46.09
N ARG A 202 -22.11 8.25 46.71
CA ARG A 202 -21.24 7.79 47.81
C ARG A 202 -22.05 7.28 48.99
N SER A 203 -23.11 8.00 49.38
CA SER A 203 -23.97 7.62 50.51
C SER A 203 -24.79 6.35 50.26
N SER A 204 -24.88 5.88 49.02
CA SER A 204 -25.63 4.68 48.62
C SER A 204 -24.78 3.42 48.49
N MET A 205 -23.46 3.53 48.65
CA MET A 205 -22.49 2.46 48.46
C MET A 205 -21.71 2.20 49.75
N THR A 206 -21.37 0.95 50.01
CA THR A 206 -20.38 0.61 51.03
C THR A 206 -18.98 1.04 50.59
N GLU A 207 -18.03 1.18 51.53
CA GLU A 207 -16.63 1.51 51.20
C GLU A 207 -16.04 0.57 50.14
N LYS A 208 -16.28 -0.74 50.25
CA LYS A 208 -15.81 -1.73 49.27
C LYS A 208 -16.42 -1.50 47.88
N GLN A 209 -17.73 -1.24 47.80
CA GLN A 209 -18.40 -0.97 46.52
C GLN A 209 -17.89 0.32 45.88
N LEU A 210 -17.50 1.29 46.69
CA LEU A 210 -16.96 2.56 46.22
C LEU A 210 -15.53 2.41 45.71
N ASP A 211 -14.69 1.64 46.40
CA ASP A 211 -13.34 1.29 45.95
C ASP A 211 -13.37 0.50 44.63
N ASP A 212 -14.24 -0.50 44.52
CA ASP A 212 -14.43 -1.27 43.29
C ASP A 212 -14.89 -0.34 42.15
N TYR A 213 -15.84 0.57 42.40
CA TYR A 213 -16.30 1.57 41.43
C TYR A 213 -15.16 2.50 40.95
N ILE A 214 -14.35 3.03 41.86
CA ILE A 214 -13.19 3.89 41.52
C ILE A 214 -12.19 3.12 40.66
N LYS A 215 -11.92 1.86 41.02
CA LYS A 215 -10.98 1.00 40.30
C LYS A 215 -11.47 0.73 38.87
N ASP A 216 -12.77 0.45 38.71
CA ASP A 216 -13.37 0.17 37.40
C ASP A 216 -13.36 1.43 36.51
N GLU A 217 -13.82 2.58 37.02
CA GLU A 217 -13.80 3.85 36.27
C GLU A 217 -12.37 4.28 35.90
N ASN A 218 -11.40 4.10 36.80
CA ASN A 218 -10.00 4.39 36.52
C ASN A 218 -9.38 3.39 35.53
N GLY A 219 -9.76 2.11 35.59
CA GLY A 219 -9.38 1.12 34.59
C GLY A 219 -9.82 1.52 33.19
N LEU A 220 -11.07 1.97 33.04
CA LEU A 220 -11.61 2.42 31.76
C LEU A 220 -10.97 3.73 31.27
N ARG A 221 -10.73 4.70 32.16
CA ARG A 221 -10.02 5.95 31.81
C ARG A 221 -8.59 5.68 31.36
N ARG A 222 -7.89 4.76 32.05
CA ARG A 222 -6.56 4.30 31.64
C ARG A 222 -6.59 3.70 30.25
N TYR A 223 -7.59 2.88 29.95
CA TYR A 223 -7.77 2.27 28.64
C TYR A 223 -7.93 3.32 27.54
N VAL A 224 -8.81 4.32 27.74
CA VAL A 224 -8.99 5.44 26.80
C VAL A 224 -7.71 6.28 26.65
N ASN A 225 -6.99 6.56 27.74
CA ASN A 225 -5.78 7.38 27.76
C ASN A 225 -4.55 6.72 27.11
N ILE A 226 -4.42 5.39 27.19
CA ILE A 226 -3.29 4.65 26.58
C ILE A 226 -3.46 4.58 25.05
N GLY A 227 -4.66 4.82 24.54
CA GLY A 227 -4.89 5.21 23.16
C GLY A 227 -6.00 4.41 22.50
N MET A 228 -7.04 5.11 22.06
CA MET A 228 -7.87 4.62 20.97
C MET A 228 -6.98 4.64 19.72
N LYS A 229 -6.73 3.47 19.15
CA LYS A 229 -6.03 3.33 17.88
C LYS A 229 -6.87 2.43 17.00
N LEU A 230 -6.82 2.68 15.71
CA LEU A 230 -7.31 1.71 14.73
C LEU A 230 -6.50 0.41 14.83
N THR A 231 -5.20 0.52 15.13
CA THR A 231 -4.37 -0.64 15.45
C THR A 231 -4.80 -1.30 16.76
N GLY A 232 -5.30 -2.53 16.67
CA GLY A 232 -5.54 -3.42 17.82
C GLY A 232 -6.91 -3.34 18.47
N ASN A 233 -8.00 -3.14 17.70
CA ASN A 233 -9.38 -3.24 18.22
C ASN A 233 -9.74 -2.31 19.40
N ASN A 234 -9.07 -1.16 19.57
CA ASN A 234 -9.39 -0.24 20.67
C ASN A 234 -10.57 0.70 20.36
N TYR A 235 -11.08 0.69 19.13
CA TYR A 235 -12.30 1.40 18.77
C TYR A 235 -13.20 0.51 17.91
N PRO A 236 -14.51 0.40 18.21
CA PRO A 236 -15.43 -0.44 17.42
C PRO A 236 -15.58 0.06 15.99
N HIS A 237 -15.23 -0.78 15.03
CA HIS A 237 -15.33 -0.46 13.62
C HIS A 237 -15.45 -1.74 12.78
N SER A 238 -15.83 -1.54 11.51
CA SER A 238 -15.75 -2.57 10.47
C SER A 238 -14.96 -2.03 9.28
N THR A 239 -14.15 -2.90 8.69
CA THR A 239 -13.29 -2.57 7.55
C THR A 239 -13.77 -3.33 6.32
N ALA A 240 -13.96 -2.61 5.21
CA ALA A 240 -14.31 -3.19 3.92
C ALA A 240 -13.32 -2.74 2.84
N PHE A 241 -12.83 -3.68 2.04
CA PHE A 241 -11.91 -3.42 0.93
C PHE A 241 -12.63 -3.55 -0.42
N SER A 242 -12.25 -2.72 -1.41
CA SER A 242 -12.74 -2.88 -2.79
C SER A 242 -12.25 -4.17 -3.43
N ASP A 243 -11.04 -4.60 -3.08
CA ASP A 243 -10.43 -5.81 -3.63
C ASP A 243 -10.76 -7.04 -2.79
N LYS A 244 -11.45 -8.00 -3.39
CA LYS A 244 -11.91 -9.23 -2.70
C LYS A 244 -10.80 -10.04 -2.04
N PHE A 245 -9.58 -10.00 -2.57
CA PHE A 245 -8.46 -10.75 -1.98
C PHE A 245 -8.06 -10.22 -0.61
N MET A 246 -8.31 -8.93 -0.31
CA MET A 246 -8.04 -8.36 1.02
C MET A 246 -8.97 -8.93 2.08
N ASN A 247 -10.20 -9.31 1.72
CA ASN A 247 -11.17 -9.91 2.63
C ASN A 247 -10.77 -11.33 3.09
N LYS A 248 -9.69 -11.91 2.53
CA LYS A 248 -9.11 -13.16 3.01
C LYS A 248 -8.17 -12.95 4.22
N LEU A 249 -7.76 -11.71 4.47
CA LEU A 249 -6.91 -11.35 5.60
C LEU A 249 -7.79 -11.12 6.83
N THR A 250 -7.23 -11.42 8.01
CA THR A 250 -7.87 -11.13 9.29
C THR A 250 -7.27 -9.87 9.89
N GLU A 251 -8.10 -8.97 10.38
CA GLU A 251 -7.60 -7.83 11.15
C GLU A 251 -6.99 -8.32 12.47
N SER A 252 -5.73 -7.96 12.73
CA SER A 252 -5.05 -8.33 13.97
C SER A 252 -5.63 -7.53 15.14
N ASN A 253 -5.98 -8.25 16.21
CA ASN A 253 -6.45 -7.67 17.47
C ASN A 253 -5.29 -7.28 18.42
N GLY A 254 -4.06 -7.25 17.93
CA GLY A 254 -2.86 -7.04 18.76
C GLY A 254 -2.48 -8.26 19.63
N VAL A 255 -3.26 -9.34 19.61
CA VAL A 255 -2.85 -10.65 20.12
C VAL A 255 -2.18 -11.38 18.97
N LEU A 256 -0.87 -11.58 19.10
CA LEU A 256 0.00 -12.26 18.15
C LEU A 256 -0.62 -13.61 17.73
N ALA A 257 -1.33 -13.63 16.60
CA ALA A 257 -2.01 -14.82 16.12
C ALA A 257 -1.05 -15.65 15.27
N ILE A 258 -0.92 -16.94 15.61
CA ILE A 258 -0.14 -17.91 14.86
C ILE A 258 -0.97 -18.35 13.65
N ALA A 259 -0.87 -17.58 12.56
CA ALA A 259 -1.52 -17.77 11.24
C ALA A 259 -3.04 -17.50 11.17
N PRO A 260 -3.61 -17.04 10.02
CA PRO A 260 -3.02 -16.67 8.71
C PRO A 260 -2.47 -15.23 8.66
N ALA A 261 -2.11 -14.72 7.46
CA ALA A 261 -1.65 -13.34 7.28
C ALA A 261 -2.68 -12.35 7.84
N THR A 262 -2.24 -11.52 8.78
CA THR A 262 -3.08 -10.52 9.43
C THR A 262 -2.78 -9.13 8.90
N TYR A 263 -3.69 -8.19 9.12
CA TYR A 263 -3.41 -6.78 8.85
C TYR A 263 -3.70 -5.89 10.05
N THR A 264 -3.00 -4.76 10.11
CA THR A 264 -3.27 -3.66 11.04
C THR A 264 -3.35 -2.36 10.27
N ILE A 265 -4.25 -1.45 10.68
CA ILE A 265 -4.41 -0.13 10.07
C ILE A 265 -3.91 0.94 11.03
N ASP A 266 -2.85 1.63 10.64
CA ASP A 266 -2.37 2.86 11.26
C ASP A 266 -2.97 4.09 10.55
N PRO A 267 -2.91 5.30 11.14
CA PRO A 267 -3.39 6.51 10.50
C PRO A 267 -2.83 6.76 9.10
N GLU A 268 -1.60 6.35 8.81
CA GLU A 268 -0.90 6.67 7.56
C GLU A 268 -0.68 5.46 6.65
N LYS A 269 -0.93 4.23 7.15
CA LYS A 269 -0.50 3.01 6.47
C LYS A 269 -1.30 1.80 6.89
N ILE A 270 -1.31 0.78 6.03
CA ILE A 270 -1.70 -0.57 6.37
C ILE A 270 -0.44 -1.44 6.48
N ASN A 271 -0.38 -2.27 7.50
CA ASN A 271 0.64 -3.30 7.63
C ASN A 271 -0.01 -4.67 7.42
N ILE A 272 0.63 -5.52 6.62
CA ILE A 272 0.24 -6.92 6.42
C ILE A 272 1.36 -7.79 6.93
N GLU A 273 1.02 -8.67 7.83
CA GLU A 273 1.92 -9.41 8.68
C GLU A 273 1.92 -10.88 8.26
N TYR A 274 3.09 -11.41 7.95
CA TYR A 274 3.25 -12.77 7.44
C TYR A 274 3.95 -13.65 8.47
N GLY A 275 3.17 -14.17 9.42
CA GLY A 275 3.60 -15.06 10.50
C GLY A 275 3.82 -14.37 11.83
N ASP A 276 4.31 -15.10 12.82
CA ASP A 276 4.74 -14.54 14.10
C ASP A 276 6.06 -15.20 14.54
N ILE A 277 6.82 -14.50 15.37
CA ILE A 277 7.80 -15.10 16.25
C ILE A 277 7.18 -15.14 17.66
N PRO A 278 6.67 -16.30 18.11
CA PRO A 278 6.05 -16.37 19.41
C PRO A 278 7.06 -16.02 20.52
N ASN A 279 6.65 -15.12 21.43
CA ASN A 279 7.34 -14.75 22.66
C ASN A 279 8.74 -14.12 22.51
N VAL A 280 8.98 -13.29 21.48
CA VAL A 280 10.27 -12.60 21.32
C VAL A 280 10.07 -11.15 20.90
N ASP A 281 10.81 -10.23 21.53
CA ASP A 281 10.93 -8.86 21.03
C ASP A 281 11.56 -8.86 19.63
N VAL A 282 10.96 -8.14 18.69
CA VAL A 282 11.47 -8.01 17.32
C VAL A 282 11.90 -6.58 17.05
N GLU A 283 12.98 -6.43 16.27
CA GLU A 283 13.44 -5.13 15.80
C GLU A 283 13.57 -5.13 14.27
N PRO A 284 13.32 -3.98 13.60
CA PRO A 284 13.61 -3.84 12.19
C PRO A 284 15.07 -4.15 11.91
N MET A 285 15.33 -4.98 10.91
CA MET A 285 16.69 -5.31 10.54
C MET A 285 17.34 -4.12 9.80
N LEU A 286 18.45 -3.60 10.34
CA LEU A 286 19.16 -2.45 9.78
C LEU A 286 20.24 -2.84 8.75
N GLY A 287 20.50 -4.12 8.51
CA GLY A 287 21.56 -4.57 7.59
C GLY A 287 21.29 -5.94 6.95
N ASP A 288 20.58 -5.94 5.82
CA ASP A 288 20.43 -7.13 4.96
C ASP A 288 21.50 -7.12 3.85
N MET A 289 22.71 -7.58 4.17
CA MET A 289 23.81 -7.63 3.20
C MET A 289 23.42 -8.50 2.00
N GLY A 290 23.30 -7.89 0.81
CA GLY A 290 22.93 -8.58 -0.43
C GLY A 290 21.43 -8.81 -0.63
N GLY A 291 20.56 -8.33 0.27
CA GLY A 291 19.10 -8.37 0.09
C GLY A 291 18.48 -9.77 0.23
N GLU A 292 19.20 -10.74 0.82
CA GLU A 292 18.78 -12.14 0.88
C GLU A 292 17.49 -12.32 1.68
N LEU A 293 17.36 -11.59 2.79
CA LEU A 293 16.20 -11.70 3.67
C LEU A 293 14.99 -10.96 3.11
N HIS A 294 15.19 -9.81 2.46
CA HIS A 294 14.13 -9.14 1.69
C HIS A 294 13.62 -10.03 0.55
N ARG A 295 14.51 -10.75 -0.14
CA ARG A 295 14.12 -11.73 -1.17
C ARG A 295 13.32 -12.88 -0.57
N LYS A 296 13.75 -13.43 0.56
CA LYS A 296 13.03 -14.48 1.28
C LYS A 296 11.63 -14.01 1.71
N CYS A 297 11.51 -12.80 2.24
CA CYS A 297 10.23 -12.22 2.61
C CYS A 297 9.32 -11.97 1.39
N SER A 298 9.88 -11.50 0.28
CA SER A 298 9.14 -11.32 -0.97
C SER A 298 8.57 -12.65 -1.47
N GLU A 299 9.34 -13.75 -1.39
CA GLU A 299 8.85 -15.09 -1.74
C GLU A 299 7.76 -15.60 -0.77
N ILE A 300 7.87 -15.29 0.52
CA ILE A 300 6.81 -15.60 1.50
C ILE A 300 5.52 -14.86 1.15
N ILE A 301 5.61 -13.55 0.85
CA ILE A 301 4.45 -12.74 0.45
C ILE A 301 3.82 -13.29 -0.83
N LYS A 302 4.64 -13.59 -1.84
CA LYS A 302 4.21 -14.16 -3.11
C LYS A 302 3.51 -15.52 -2.94
N LYS A 303 3.99 -16.36 -2.03
CA LYS A 303 3.41 -17.68 -1.76
C LYS A 303 2.12 -17.59 -0.94
N THR A 304 2.09 -16.72 0.06
CA THR A 304 0.97 -16.62 1.01
C THR A 304 -0.18 -15.76 0.48
N THR A 305 0.13 -14.66 -0.19
CA THR A 305 -0.86 -13.71 -0.77
C THR A 305 -0.45 -13.32 -2.20
N PRO A 306 -0.54 -14.24 -3.17
CA PRO A 306 -0.11 -13.99 -4.53
C PRO A 306 -0.83 -12.80 -5.18
N GLU A 307 -2.10 -12.57 -4.87
CA GLU A 307 -2.87 -11.46 -5.42
C GLU A 307 -2.34 -10.10 -4.92
N ILE A 308 -1.94 -10.01 -3.65
CA ILE A 308 -1.33 -8.80 -3.07
C ILE A 308 0.05 -8.55 -3.69
N TYR A 309 0.85 -9.62 -3.84
CA TYR A 309 2.14 -9.52 -4.51
C TYR A 309 1.99 -9.00 -5.95
N GLN A 310 1.04 -9.54 -6.71
CA GLN A 310 0.73 -9.08 -8.06
C GLN A 310 0.25 -7.63 -8.08
N LYS A 311 -0.68 -7.26 -7.18
CA LYS A 311 -1.18 -5.88 -7.05
C LYS A 311 -0.05 -4.89 -6.78
N ARG A 312 0.88 -5.24 -5.88
CA ARG A 312 2.09 -4.45 -5.58
C ARG A 312 2.98 -4.29 -6.81
N GLU A 313 3.42 -5.39 -7.42
CA GLU A 313 4.33 -5.36 -8.57
C GLU A 313 3.71 -4.54 -9.72
N HIS A 314 2.42 -4.76 -9.96
CA HIS A 314 1.66 -3.98 -10.93
C HIS A 314 1.68 -2.49 -10.56
N SER A 315 1.30 -2.13 -9.34
CA SER A 315 1.22 -0.73 -8.92
C SER A 315 2.56 0.00 -8.99
N MET A 316 3.66 -0.69 -8.66
CA MET A 316 5.03 -0.15 -8.77
C MET A 316 5.43 0.10 -10.23
N LYS A 317 5.15 -0.84 -11.15
CA LYS A 317 5.46 -0.68 -12.58
C LYS A 317 4.80 0.57 -13.20
N TYR A 318 3.57 0.88 -12.80
CA TYR A 318 2.77 1.97 -13.36
C TYR A 318 2.86 3.28 -12.55
N ALA A 319 3.63 3.29 -11.44
CA ALA A 319 3.67 4.40 -10.50
C ALA A 319 4.16 5.72 -11.13
N ASN A 320 5.18 5.60 -11.99
CA ASN A 320 5.97 6.72 -12.51
C ASN A 320 5.58 7.12 -13.93
N ILE A 321 4.56 6.50 -14.52
CA ILE A 321 4.09 6.82 -15.87
C ILE A 321 3.01 7.87 -15.72
N SER A 322 3.30 9.14 -16.00
CA SER A 322 2.27 10.18 -15.92
C SER A 322 1.35 10.17 -17.14
N ARG A 323 1.88 9.79 -18.31
CA ARG A 323 1.12 9.78 -19.57
C ARG A 323 1.65 8.76 -20.57
N LEU A 324 0.73 8.17 -21.32
CA LEU A 324 1.00 7.45 -22.57
C LEU A 324 -0.06 7.80 -23.62
N ILE A 325 0.37 8.26 -24.78
CA ILE A 325 -0.47 8.62 -25.93
C ILE A 325 0.17 8.15 -27.24
N ILE A 326 -0.63 7.98 -28.29
CA ILE A 326 -0.09 7.83 -29.64
C ILE A 326 0.72 9.09 -29.97
N ASN A 327 1.91 8.92 -30.55
CA ASN A 327 2.70 10.03 -31.03
C ASN A 327 1.88 10.82 -32.07
N PRO A 328 1.54 12.10 -31.84
CA PRO A 328 0.75 12.88 -32.80
C PRO A 328 1.46 13.06 -34.16
N GLU A 329 2.78 12.88 -34.21
CA GLU A 329 3.59 12.96 -35.43
C GLU A 329 3.64 11.63 -36.20
N TRP A 330 3.14 10.54 -35.60
CA TRP A 330 3.05 9.26 -36.26
C TRP A 330 1.93 9.26 -37.32
N LYS A 331 2.34 9.03 -38.57
CA LYS A 331 1.43 8.88 -39.70
C LYS A 331 1.40 7.42 -40.11
N THR A 332 0.25 6.77 -39.97
CA THR A 332 -0.01 5.47 -40.61
C THR A 332 0.09 5.68 -42.11
N GLY A 333 0.89 4.86 -42.80
CA GLY A 333 0.82 4.81 -44.25
C GLY A 333 -0.53 4.23 -44.61
N GLU A 334 -1.45 5.05 -45.12
CA GLU A 334 -2.67 4.57 -45.78
C GLU A 334 -2.34 3.81 -47.06
#